data_AF-A0A6J1AGM2-F1
#
_entry.id   AF-A0A6J1AGM2-F1
#
_cell.length_a   1.000
_cell.length_b   1.000
_cell.length_c   1.000
_cell.angle_alpha   90.00
_cell.angle_beta   90.00
_cell.angle_gamma   90.00
#
_symmetry.space_group_name_H-M   'P 1'
#
loop_
_entity.id
_entity.type
_entity.pdbx_description
1 polymer ?
#
loop_
_entity_poly.entity_id
_entity_poly.type
_entity_poly.pdbx_seq_one_letter_code
_entity_poly.pdbx_strand_id
1 'polypeptide(L)'
;MAVSGLSFACKPHFSLRPPLFHCFRKIRFSSVAAIETLDEPEIFIKDKSSQMSEEDSKLPQWKKLNSQDLGISTTNISKPTRKVLNGLKRKGYEVYLVGGCVRDLILKRTPKDFDIITTAELREVVTAFSRCEIVGRRFPICHVHIGDTIVEVSSFSTSGQKFGRSLNYKLGRPAGCDEKDFIRWRNCLQRDFTINGLMFDPYARIIYDYMGGIEDIRKAKVRTVIPAGTSFQEDCARILRAIRIAARLGFSFSRETAHFIKNLSCSILRLDKSRILMEMNYMLAYGSAEASLRLLWKFGLLEILLPIQAAYFVSNGLRRRDKRSNMLLSLFSNLDRLLAPDRPCHGSLWVGILAFHKALLDEPKDPLVVAAYSLSVHNGGDILEAVNIATRINKSHDTSFHELSEPRNLENQTLINEVMDLAASVKSTLCKMTDEHFVSQAMSAYPQAPFSDLVFIPLALYLKVCKVFECVREGAEKGFVAKQGSRIDYELLALGSLSELRHTFARVVFDTVYPLNRT
;
A
#
# COMPACT_ATOMS: atom_id res chain seq x y z
N MET A 1 30.22 -30.57 53.98
CA MET A 1 29.87 -31.98 53.68
C MET A 1 28.53 -31.98 52.97
N ALA A 2 28.47 -32.65 51.83
CA ALA A 2 27.35 -32.66 50.89
C ALA A 2 26.12 -33.37 51.47
N VAL A 3 24.91 -32.86 51.17
CA VAL A 3 23.78 -33.69 50.73
C VAL A 3 22.91 -32.88 49.76
N SER A 4 22.75 -33.44 48.57
CA SER A 4 21.87 -33.03 47.47
C SER A 4 20.40 -33.29 47.78
N GLY A 5 19.53 -32.30 47.57
CA GLY A 5 18.07 -32.42 47.66
C GLY A 5 17.41 -32.42 46.28
N LEU A 6 16.76 -33.53 45.92
CA LEU A 6 15.89 -33.68 44.76
C LEU A 6 14.62 -32.83 44.89
N SER A 7 14.11 -32.30 43.77
CA SER A 7 12.67 -32.15 43.57
C SER A 7 12.28 -32.51 42.13
N PHE A 8 11.18 -33.24 42.04
CA PHE A 8 10.72 -34.05 40.92
C PHE A 8 10.12 -33.21 39.78
N ALA A 9 10.48 -33.55 38.54
CA ALA A 9 9.77 -33.14 37.33
C ALA A 9 8.91 -34.32 36.83
N CYS A 10 7.59 -34.22 36.96
CA CYS A 10 6.66 -35.14 36.32
C CYS A 10 6.46 -34.75 34.85
N LYS A 11 6.98 -35.56 33.92
CA LYS A 11 6.55 -35.62 32.53
C LYS A 11 5.40 -36.61 32.40
N PRO A 12 4.34 -36.33 31.62
CA PRO A 12 3.58 -37.37 30.96
C PRO A 12 4.18 -37.62 29.58
N HIS A 13 4.69 -38.83 29.38
CA HIS A 13 4.95 -39.41 28.07
C HIS A 13 3.61 -39.71 27.39
N PHE A 14 3.35 -39.10 26.24
CA PHE A 14 2.51 -39.71 25.21
C PHE A 14 3.34 -39.85 23.94
N SER A 15 3.54 -41.09 23.55
CA SER A 15 4.21 -41.55 22.35
C SER A 15 3.35 -41.28 21.12
N LEU A 16 3.80 -40.41 20.21
CA LEU A 16 3.29 -40.32 18.85
C LEU A 16 4.46 -40.46 17.88
N ARG A 17 4.35 -41.46 17.00
CA ARG A 17 5.26 -41.75 15.88
C ARG A 17 5.41 -40.52 14.97
N PRO A 18 6.58 -40.29 14.35
CA PRO A 18 6.73 -39.24 13.36
C PRO A 18 6.17 -39.71 12.01
N PRO A 19 5.39 -38.90 11.26
CA PRO A 19 5.27 -39.12 9.84
C PRO A 19 6.45 -38.48 9.11
N LEU A 20 7.06 -39.32 8.28
CA LEU A 20 8.15 -39.03 7.35
C LEU A 20 7.75 -37.99 6.29
N PHE A 21 8.78 -37.35 5.75
CA PHE A 21 8.78 -36.26 4.78
C PHE A 21 8.01 -36.48 3.46
N HIS A 22 7.71 -35.32 2.85
CA HIS A 22 7.47 -35.03 1.43
C HIS A 22 6.11 -35.38 0.80
N CYS A 23 5.35 -34.33 0.51
CA CYS A 23 4.69 -34.21 -0.78
C CYS A 23 4.70 -32.75 -1.25
N PHE A 24 5.63 -32.42 -2.13
CA PHE A 24 5.54 -31.25 -3.01
C PHE A 24 4.23 -31.39 -3.80
N ARG A 25 3.20 -30.57 -3.51
CA ARG A 25 2.09 -30.43 -4.44
C ARG A 25 2.61 -29.72 -5.68
N LYS A 26 2.88 -30.52 -6.72
CA LYS A 26 3.05 -30.05 -8.10
C LYS A 26 1.96 -29.03 -8.41
N ILE A 27 2.38 -27.80 -8.67
CA ILE A 27 1.56 -26.80 -9.34
C ILE A 27 1.20 -27.41 -10.70
N ARG A 28 -0.06 -27.84 -10.86
CA ARG A 28 -0.58 -28.24 -12.16
C ARG A 28 -0.88 -26.98 -12.94
N PHE A 29 -0.05 -26.69 -13.94
CA PHE A 29 -0.44 -25.86 -15.06
C PHE A 29 -1.45 -26.64 -15.89
N SER A 30 -2.69 -26.17 -15.97
CA SER A 30 -3.58 -26.52 -17.07
C SER A 30 -3.46 -25.41 -18.11
N SER A 31 -2.62 -25.65 -19.11
CA SER A 31 -2.66 -24.96 -20.38
C SER A 31 -3.78 -25.53 -21.25
N VAL A 32 -4.35 -24.66 -22.10
CA VAL A 32 -5.15 -24.89 -23.33
C VAL A 32 -6.66 -24.55 -23.25
N ALA A 33 -6.93 -23.33 -23.74
CA ALA A 33 -7.90 -22.87 -24.75
C ALA A 33 -9.40 -23.25 -24.71
N ALA A 34 -10.24 -22.20 -24.66
CA ALA A 34 -11.14 -21.76 -25.75
C ALA A 34 -11.58 -20.31 -25.42
N ILE A 35 -11.02 -19.30 -26.11
CA ILE A 35 -11.68 -18.47 -27.14
C ILE A 35 -13.13 -18.11 -26.78
N GLU A 36 -13.35 -16.85 -26.40
CA GLU A 36 -14.39 -16.01 -27.01
C GLU A 36 -14.16 -14.51 -26.75
N THR A 37 -13.94 -13.79 -27.87
CA THR A 37 -14.00 -12.34 -28.10
C THR A 37 -12.97 -11.44 -27.42
N LEU A 38 -11.75 -11.49 -27.95
CA LEU A 38 -10.78 -10.40 -27.90
C LEU A 38 -10.96 -9.51 -29.15
N ASP A 39 -11.29 -8.23 -28.96
CA ASP A 39 -10.86 -7.21 -29.91
C ASP A 39 -9.38 -6.89 -29.59
N GLU A 40 -8.47 -7.60 -30.25
CA GLU A 40 -7.08 -7.17 -30.42
C GLU A 40 -6.84 -6.87 -31.91
N PRO A 41 -6.07 -5.82 -32.27
CA PRO A 41 -5.43 -5.80 -33.57
C PRO A 41 -4.32 -6.86 -33.57
N GLU A 42 -4.41 -7.83 -34.49
CA GLU A 42 -3.46 -8.92 -34.67
C GLU A 42 -2.02 -8.42 -34.79
N ILE A 43 -1.11 -8.98 -33.99
CA ILE A 43 0.33 -8.96 -34.28
C ILE A 43 0.81 -10.41 -34.31
N PHE A 44 0.91 -10.93 -35.53
CA PHE A 44 1.61 -12.16 -35.85
C PHE A 44 3.09 -12.01 -35.47
N ILE A 45 3.53 -12.70 -34.41
CA ILE A 45 4.95 -12.97 -34.19
C ILE A 45 5.25 -14.28 -34.91
N LYS A 46 5.73 -14.16 -36.15
CA LYS A 46 6.44 -15.26 -36.82
C LYS A 46 7.75 -15.47 -36.08
N ASP A 47 8.07 -16.72 -35.73
CA ASP A 47 9.41 -17.15 -35.35
C ASP A 47 10.41 -16.73 -36.44
N LYS A 48 11.04 -15.58 -36.23
CA LYS A 48 12.26 -15.16 -36.89
C LYS A 48 13.16 -14.58 -35.83
N SER A 49 14.27 -15.27 -35.61
CA SER A 49 15.50 -14.71 -35.10
C SER A 49 15.77 -13.33 -35.74
N SER A 50 16.30 -12.41 -34.93
CA SER A 50 16.77 -11.06 -35.28
C SER A 50 15.71 -10.03 -35.71
N GLN A 51 15.28 -9.20 -34.76
CA GLN A 51 15.35 -7.72 -34.74
C GLN A 51 14.34 -7.18 -33.70
N MET A 52 14.75 -7.12 -32.43
CA MET A 52 14.14 -6.19 -31.49
C MET A 52 14.55 -4.78 -31.93
N SER A 53 13.57 -3.88 -32.09
CA SER A 53 13.78 -2.46 -32.41
C SER A 53 14.88 -1.85 -31.54
N GLU A 54 15.90 -1.28 -32.17
CA GLU A 54 17.15 -0.74 -31.60
C GLU A 54 16.99 0.46 -30.64
N GLU A 55 15.77 0.91 -30.33
CA GLU A 55 15.56 2.12 -29.51
C GLU A 55 15.63 1.89 -27.98
N ASP A 56 15.48 0.66 -27.48
CA ASP A 56 15.47 0.36 -26.03
C ASP A 56 16.80 -0.23 -25.49
N SER A 57 17.87 -0.29 -26.30
CA SER A 57 19.13 -0.96 -25.93
C SER A 57 20.31 -0.04 -25.58
N LYS A 58 20.15 1.29 -25.66
CA LYS A 58 21.21 2.21 -25.21
C LYS A 58 21.22 2.27 -23.69
N LEU A 59 22.31 1.80 -23.08
CA LEU A 59 22.56 1.99 -21.64
C LEU A 59 22.39 3.48 -21.30
N PRO A 60 21.62 3.82 -20.25
CA PRO A 60 21.38 5.21 -19.91
C PRO A 60 22.72 5.90 -19.61
N GLN A 61 22.98 6.99 -20.33
CA GLN A 61 24.17 7.80 -20.09
C GLN A 61 24.08 8.42 -18.70
N TRP A 62 25.18 8.35 -17.95
CA TRP A 62 25.27 8.95 -16.63
C TRP A 62 25.12 10.47 -16.71
N LYS A 63 24.22 11.02 -15.90
CA LYS A 63 23.92 12.46 -15.87
C LYS A 63 24.18 13.02 -14.48
N LYS A 64 24.86 14.17 -14.44
CA LYS A 64 25.02 15.02 -13.27
C LYS A 64 24.24 16.30 -13.56
N LEU A 65 23.18 16.55 -12.80
CA LEU A 65 22.25 17.65 -13.01
C LEU A 65 22.35 18.64 -11.85
N ASN A 66 22.27 19.94 -12.13
CA ASN A 66 22.17 20.92 -11.07
C ASN A 66 20.76 20.85 -10.44
N SER A 67 20.72 20.77 -9.12
CA SER A 67 19.46 20.72 -8.35
C SER A 67 18.61 21.98 -8.51
N GLN A 68 19.22 23.15 -8.74
CA GLN A 68 18.51 24.41 -8.95
C GLN A 68 17.70 24.41 -10.26
N ASP A 69 18.25 23.82 -11.33
CA ASP A 69 17.56 23.68 -12.62
C ASP A 69 16.31 22.79 -12.50
N LEU A 70 16.28 21.92 -11.49
CA LEU A 70 15.15 21.05 -11.16
C LEU A 70 14.24 21.64 -10.08
N GLY A 71 14.48 22.88 -9.65
CA GLY A 71 13.69 23.58 -8.63
C GLY A 71 13.88 23.04 -7.22
N ILE A 72 14.97 22.31 -6.96
CA ILE A 72 15.28 21.73 -5.65
C ILE A 72 16.26 22.62 -4.92
N SER A 73 15.91 22.95 -3.68
CA SER A 73 16.75 23.71 -2.78
C SER A 73 16.82 23.05 -1.40
N THR A 74 17.79 23.46 -0.59
CA THR A 74 17.98 22.95 0.77
C THR A 74 16.81 23.30 1.70
N THR A 75 15.97 24.29 1.36
CA THR A 75 14.78 24.63 2.14
C THR A 75 13.70 23.56 2.04
N ASN A 76 13.66 22.80 0.94
CA ASN A 76 12.74 21.68 0.73
C ASN A 76 13.06 20.45 1.60
N ILE A 77 14.24 20.42 2.24
CA ILE A 77 14.66 19.34 3.12
C ILE A 77 14.20 19.67 4.56
N SER A 78 13.62 18.69 5.25
CA SER A 78 13.14 18.88 6.62
C SER A 78 14.25 19.34 7.57
N LYS A 79 13.91 20.16 8.59
CA LYS A 79 14.87 20.61 9.60
C LYS A 79 15.59 19.45 10.30
N PRO A 80 14.89 18.37 10.75
CA PRO A 80 15.54 17.17 11.30
C PRO A 80 16.55 16.54 10.36
N THR A 81 16.17 16.29 9.09
CA THR A 81 17.06 15.69 8.08
C THR A 81 18.29 16.56 7.84
N ARG A 82 18.14 17.89 7.77
CA ARG A 82 19.29 18.81 7.65
C ARG A 82 20.25 18.73 8.83
N LYS A 83 19.76 18.54 10.06
CA LYS A 83 20.63 18.36 11.24
C LYS A 83 21.49 17.10 11.10
N VAL A 84 20.91 15.99 10.66
CA VAL A 84 21.64 14.73 10.44
C VAL A 84 22.66 14.87 9.30
N LEU A 85 22.24 15.43 8.16
CA LEU A 85 23.13 15.72 7.04
C LEU A 85 24.32 16.58 7.48
N ASN A 86 24.08 17.67 8.21
CA ASN A 86 25.14 18.58 8.69
C ASN A 86 26.05 17.91 9.71
N GLY A 87 25.49 17.08 10.59
CA GLY A 87 26.24 16.33 11.60
C GLY A 87 27.27 15.40 10.98
N LEU A 88 26.85 14.60 9.99
CA LEU A 88 27.74 13.70 9.26
C LEU A 88 28.73 14.46 8.38
N LYS A 89 28.28 15.51 7.68
CA LYS A 89 29.16 16.31 6.81
C LYS A 89 30.30 16.98 7.58
N ARG A 90 30.04 17.52 8.77
CA ARG A 90 31.08 18.13 9.64
C ARG A 90 32.13 17.14 10.10
N LYS A 91 31.81 15.85 10.18
CA LYS A 91 32.76 14.78 10.50
C LYS A 91 33.56 14.29 9.27
N GLY A 92 33.35 14.90 8.10
CA GLY A 92 34.09 14.59 6.87
C GLY A 92 33.46 13.52 5.99
N TYR A 93 32.28 12.98 6.35
CA TYR A 93 31.60 11.97 5.55
C TYR A 93 30.85 12.58 4.37
N GLU A 94 30.76 11.82 3.27
CA GLU A 94 29.84 12.13 2.18
C GLU A 94 28.45 11.66 2.55
N VAL A 95 27.44 12.45 2.15
CA VAL A 95 26.04 12.17 2.44
C VAL A 95 25.19 12.50 1.23
N TYR A 96 24.22 11.64 0.96
CA TYR A 96 23.32 11.78 -0.17
C TYR A 96 21.89 11.49 0.29
N LEU A 97 20.93 12.27 -0.19
CA LEU A 97 19.52 11.90 -0.15
C LEU A 97 19.24 10.94 -1.31
N VAL A 98 18.44 9.92 -1.06
CA VAL A 98 18.21 8.84 -2.05
C VAL A 98 16.77 8.34 -2.06
N GLY A 99 16.39 7.63 -3.12
CA GLY A 99 15.12 6.91 -3.15
C GLY A 99 13.93 7.81 -3.46
N GLY A 100 12.81 7.53 -2.77
CA GLY A 100 11.54 8.17 -3.04
C GLY A 100 11.55 9.67 -2.77
N CYS A 101 12.35 10.13 -1.81
CA CYS A 101 12.43 11.54 -1.44
C CYS A 101 12.97 12.41 -2.58
N VAL A 102 14.02 11.97 -3.28
CA VAL A 102 14.61 12.72 -4.39
C VAL A 102 13.62 12.85 -5.54
N ARG A 103 12.95 11.76 -5.90
CA ARG A 103 11.89 11.77 -6.92
C ARG A 103 10.77 12.72 -6.56
N ASP A 104 10.28 12.67 -5.32
CA ASP A 104 9.14 13.47 -4.88
C ASP A 104 9.52 14.96 -4.88
N LEU A 105 10.75 15.31 -4.47
CA LEU A 105 11.28 16.66 -4.60
C LEU A 105 11.31 17.14 -6.06
N ILE A 106 11.77 16.31 -7.01
CA ILE A 106 11.80 16.66 -8.44
C ILE A 106 10.38 16.90 -8.98
N LEU A 107 9.41 16.11 -8.50
CA LEU A 107 7.99 16.24 -8.85
C LEU A 107 7.29 17.38 -8.09
N LYS A 108 8.02 18.16 -7.28
CA LYS A 108 7.48 19.22 -6.41
C LYS A 108 6.37 18.72 -5.45
N ARG A 109 6.49 17.47 -5.01
CA ARG A 109 5.60 16.82 -4.03
C ARG A 109 6.30 16.71 -2.68
N THR A 110 5.51 16.64 -1.61
CA THR A 110 6.02 16.40 -0.26
C THR A 110 6.52 14.95 -0.13
N PRO A 111 7.81 14.72 0.19
CA PRO A 111 8.29 13.39 0.52
C PRO A 111 7.63 12.85 1.79
N LYS A 112 7.33 11.55 1.83
CA LYS A 112 6.84 10.88 3.05
C LYS A 112 7.94 10.81 4.13
N ASP A 113 9.14 10.43 3.70
CA ASP A 113 10.33 10.21 4.50
C ASP A 113 11.56 10.73 3.74
N PHE A 114 12.67 10.92 4.44
CA PHE A 114 13.95 11.29 3.85
C PHE A 114 15.00 10.25 4.23
N ASP A 115 15.45 9.49 3.24
CA ASP A 115 16.48 8.48 3.40
C ASP A 115 17.85 9.08 3.09
N ILE A 116 18.79 8.93 4.03
CA ILE A 116 20.18 9.33 3.87
C ILE A 116 21.03 8.09 3.60
N ILE A 117 21.94 8.18 2.65
CA ILE A 117 23.07 7.25 2.52
C ILE A 117 24.39 7.99 2.73
N THR A 118 25.34 7.36 3.40
CA THR A 118 26.63 7.96 3.75
C THR A 118 27.80 7.01 3.56
N THR A 119 29.00 7.58 3.42
CA THR A 119 30.27 6.85 3.46
C THR A 119 30.67 6.42 4.87
N ALA A 120 30.04 6.97 5.91
CA ALA A 120 30.25 6.51 7.28
C ALA A 120 29.74 5.07 7.46
N GLU A 121 30.46 4.26 8.22
CA GLU A 121 29.98 2.97 8.72
C GLU A 121 28.86 3.17 9.75
N LEU A 122 27.95 2.22 9.88
CA LEU A 122 26.80 2.36 10.79
C LEU A 122 27.23 2.62 12.25
N ARG A 123 28.34 2.04 12.71
CA ARG A 123 28.90 2.29 14.05
C ARG A 123 29.41 3.73 14.22
N GLU A 124 29.96 4.31 13.15
CA GLU A 124 30.40 5.70 13.15
C GLU A 124 29.19 6.64 13.19
N VAL A 125 28.10 6.30 12.50
CA VAL A 125 26.83 7.04 12.56
C VAL A 125 26.27 7.02 13.98
N VAL A 126 26.22 5.86 14.65
CA VAL A 126 25.81 5.75 16.07
C VAL A 126 26.69 6.63 16.96
N THR A 127 28.00 6.67 16.72
CA THR A 127 28.94 7.50 17.48
C THR A 127 28.79 9.00 17.16
N ALA A 128 28.16 9.34 16.03
CA ALA A 128 27.92 10.73 15.62
C ALA A 128 26.68 11.36 16.25
N PHE A 129 25.73 10.56 16.76
CA PHE A 129 24.47 11.06 17.27
C PHE A 129 24.09 10.37 18.59
N SER A 130 23.76 11.17 19.60
CA SER A 130 23.46 10.65 20.96
C SER A 130 22.24 9.74 21.03
N ARG A 131 21.22 9.98 20.19
CA ARG A 131 20.03 9.14 20.05
C ARG A 131 20.00 8.48 18.68
N CYS A 132 20.78 7.42 18.53
CA CYS A 132 20.86 6.63 17.30
C CYS A 132 20.93 5.15 17.62
N GLU A 133 20.15 4.34 16.89
CA GLU A 133 20.16 2.90 17.03
C GLU A 133 20.28 2.21 15.66
N ILE A 134 20.93 1.05 15.63
CA ILE A 134 20.97 0.21 14.42
C ILE A 134 19.78 -0.74 14.47
N VAL A 135 18.91 -0.65 13.47
CA VAL A 135 17.75 -1.53 13.31
C VAL A 135 17.91 -2.42 12.08
N GLY A 136 17.20 -3.54 12.07
CA GLY A 136 17.17 -4.47 10.95
C GLY A 136 18.32 -5.48 10.96
N ARG A 137 17.98 -6.78 11.00
CA ARG A 137 18.98 -7.86 10.96
C ARG A 137 19.51 -8.13 9.56
N ARG A 138 18.62 -8.16 8.56
CA ARG A 138 18.98 -8.47 7.17
C ARG A 138 19.57 -7.25 6.45
N PHE A 139 18.94 -6.10 6.63
CA PHE A 139 19.32 -4.81 6.07
C PHE A 139 19.52 -3.83 7.22
N PRO A 140 20.71 -3.80 7.83
CA PRO A 140 20.97 -2.92 8.95
C PRO A 140 21.00 -1.46 8.48
N ILE A 141 20.25 -0.60 9.16
CA ILE A 141 20.21 0.85 8.96
C ILE A 141 20.22 1.54 10.34
N CYS A 142 20.63 2.80 10.38
CA CYS A 142 20.57 3.62 11.57
C CYS A 142 19.25 4.42 11.59
N HIS A 143 18.55 4.37 12.72
CA HIS A 143 17.48 5.31 13.06
C HIS A 143 18.05 6.42 13.93
N VAL A 144 18.15 7.63 13.38
CA VAL A 144 18.63 8.81 14.11
C VAL A 144 17.42 9.61 14.59
N HIS A 145 17.27 9.76 15.91
CA HIS A 145 16.16 10.50 16.51
C HIS A 145 16.52 11.97 16.69
N ILE A 146 15.74 12.85 16.08
CA ILE A 146 15.85 14.31 16.22
C ILE A 146 14.49 14.85 16.67
N GLY A 147 14.36 15.09 17.99
CA GLY A 147 13.05 15.34 18.60
C GLY A 147 12.18 14.09 18.46
N ASP A 148 10.97 14.26 17.91
CA ASP A 148 10.02 13.18 17.66
C ASP A 148 10.11 12.62 16.22
N THR A 149 11.04 13.14 15.42
CA THR A 149 11.26 12.67 14.05
C THR A 149 12.41 11.66 14.00
N ILE A 150 12.19 10.56 13.28
CA ILE A 150 13.20 9.56 12.96
C ILE A 150 13.71 9.83 11.55
N VAL A 151 15.04 9.85 11.38
CA VAL A 151 15.70 9.94 10.08
C VAL A 151 16.47 8.65 9.83
N GLU A 152 16.18 8.00 8.71
CA GLU A 152 16.86 6.76 8.32
C GLU A 152 18.20 7.08 7.65
N VAL A 153 19.27 6.43 8.14
CA VAL A 153 20.64 6.58 7.63
C VAL A 153 21.20 5.20 7.30
N SER A 154 21.61 5.01 6.05
CA SER A 154 22.24 3.79 5.54
C SER A 154 23.70 4.03 5.15
N SER A 155 24.50 2.97 5.14
CA SER A 155 25.91 3.04 4.70
C SER A 155 26.14 2.31 3.38
N PHE A 156 26.98 2.87 2.52
CA PHE A 156 27.39 2.23 1.26
C PHE A 156 27.99 0.82 1.47
N SER A 157 28.70 0.61 2.58
CA SER A 157 29.34 -0.68 2.91
C SER A 157 28.31 -1.79 3.16
N THR A 158 27.25 -1.47 3.90
CA THR A 158 26.17 -2.41 4.24
C THR A 158 25.24 -2.70 3.08
N SER A 159 25.04 -1.75 2.17
CA SER A 159 24.31 -2.01 0.92
C SER A 159 25.11 -2.95 0.00
N GLY A 160 26.45 -2.84 -0.03
CA GLY A 160 27.31 -3.62 -0.94
C GLY A 160 27.47 -5.12 -0.63
N GLN A 161 27.31 -5.56 0.62
CA GLN A 161 27.81 -6.87 1.08
C GLN A 161 26.97 -8.11 0.69
N LYS A 162 25.69 -7.98 0.28
CA LYS A 162 24.81 -9.18 0.19
C LYS A 162 24.30 -9.59 -1.20
N PHE A 163 24.58 -8.83 -2.25
CA PHE A 163 24.30 -9.27 -3.64
C PHE A 163 25.47 -10.03 -4.29
N GLY A 164 26.47 -10.41 -3.49
CA GLY A 164 27.70 -11.07 -3.95
C GLY A 164 27.57 -12.54 -4.41
N ARG A 165 26.38 -13.08 -4.71
CA ARG A 165 26.27 -14.49 -5.17
C ARG A 165 25.32 -14.79 -6.34
N SER A 166 24.51 -13.86 -6.87
CA SER A 166 23.56 -14.24 -7.94
C SER A 166 23.54 -13.40 -9.21
N LEU A 167 24.08 -12.18 -9.26
CA LEU A 167 24.12 -11.45 -10.53
C LEU A 167 25.36 -10.55 -10.64
N ASN A 168 26.43 -11.16 -11.13
CA ASN A 168 27.30 -10.47 -12.08
C ASN A 168 26.47 -10.27 -13.37
N TYR A 169 25.55 -9.30 -13.38
CA TYR A 169 25.26 -8.66 -14.65
C TYR A 169 26.61 -8.18 -15.15
N LYS A 170 27.00 -8.65 -16.34
CA LYS A 170 28.22 -8.26 -17.05
C LYS A 170 28.18 -6.76 -17.46
N LEU A 171 27.67 -5.86 -16.61
CA LEU A 171 27.94 -4.45 -16.77
C LEU A 171 29.37 -4.24 -16.30
N GLY A 172 30.30 -4.27 -17.26
CA GLY A 172 31.65 -3.81 -17.03
C GLY A 172 31.62 -2.40 -16.43
N ARG A 173 32.60 -2.08 -15.58
CA ARG A 173 32.76 -0.74 -15.03
C ARG A 173 32.62 0.28 -16.18
N PRO A 174 31.67 1.22 -16.11
CA PRO A 174 31.51 2.20 -17.18
C PRO A 174 32.81 2.97 -17.43
N ALA A 175 33.14 3.18 -18.69
CA ALA A 175 34.40 3.81 -19.08
C ALA A 175 34.48 5.26 -18.52
N GLY A 176 35.63 5.65 -17.98
CA GLY A 176 35.83 7.00 -17.41
C GLY A 176 35.24 7.22 -16.00
N CYS A 177 34.81 6.15 -15.33
CA CYS A 177 34.22 6.20 -13.99
C CYS A 177 35.28 6.34 -12.88
N ASP A 178 35.13 7.36 -12.02
CA ASP A 178 35.90 7.46 -10.77
C ASP A 178 35.39 6.48 -9.69
N GLU A 179 36.19 6.22 -8.66
CA GLU A 179 35.82 5.23 -7.62
C GLU A 179 34.52 5.63 -6.88
N LYS A 180 34.24 6.93 -6.74
CA LYS A 180 33.06 7.43 -6.03
C LYS A 180 31.79 7.23 -6.85
N ASP A 181 31.85 7.53 -8.14
CA ASP A 181 30.79 7.29 -9.12
C ASP A 181 30.49 5.79 -9.20
N PHE A 182 31.52 4.93 -9.12
CA PHE A 182 31.35 3.48 -9.09
C PHE A 182 30.56 3.00 -7.87
N ILE A 183 30.90 3.50 -6.68
CA ILE A 183 30.20 3.18 -5.43
C ILE A 183 28.74 3.66 -5.48
N ARG A 184 28.50 4.90 -5.92
CA ARG A 184 27.16 5.47 -6.07
C ARG A 184 26.31 4.68 -7.07
N TRP A 185 26.85 4.41 -8.25
CA TRP A 185 26.19 3.60 -9.28
C TRP A 185 25.83 2.19 -8.78
N ARG A 186 26.75 1.52 -8.09
CA ARG A 186 26.50 0.19 -7.51
C ARG A 186 25.38 0.21 -6.47
N ASN A 187 25.26 1.27 -5.68
CA ASN A 187 24.11 1.43 -4.78
C ASN A 187 22.79 1.57 -5.56
N CYS A 188 22.78 2.36 -6.63
CA CYS A 188 21.59 2.56 -7.46
C CYS A 188 21.13 1.25 -8.12
N LEU A 189 22.05 0.36 -8.51
CA LEU A 189 21.72 -0.93 -9.13
C LEU A 189 20.88 -1.86 -8.24
N GLN A 190 21.00 -1.72 -6.92
CA GLN A 190 20.28 -2.57 -5.96
C GLN A 190 18.84 -2.10 -5.71
N ARG A 191 18.46 -0.96 -6.28
CA ARG A 191 17.15 -0.34 -6.07
C ARG A 191 16.11 -0.96 -6.99
N ASP A 192 14.86 -0.76 -6.61
CA ASP A 192 13.72 -1.37 -7.30
C ASP A 192 13.44 -0.73 -8.66
N PHE A 193 13.34 0.61 -8.71
CA PHE A 193 12.94 1.37 -9.89
C PHE A 193 13.93 2.48 -10.24
N THR A 194 14.06 2.78 -11.53
CA THR A 194 14.95 3.83 -12.07
C THR A 194 14.69 5.19 -11.41
N ILE A 195 13.42 5.54 -11.24
CA ILE A 195 12.98 6.79 -10.60
C ILE A 195 13.33 6.86 -9.10
N ASN A 196 13.56 5.72 -8.44
CA ASN A 196 14.07 5.64 -7.06
C ASN A 196 15.60 5.52 -7.03
N GLY A 197 16.25 5.36 -8.18
CA GLY A 197 17.69 5.26 -8.38
C GLY A 197 18.42 6.59 -8.40
N LEU A 198 17.75 7.69 -8.06
CA LEU A 198 18.33 9.03 -8.05
C LEU A 198 19.02 9.32 -6.72
N MET A 199 20.17 9.99 -6.77
CA MET A 199 20.92 10.43 -5.59
C MET A 199 21.13 11.93 -5.63
N PHE A 200 20.88 12.62 -4.51
CA PHE A 200 21.03 14.07 -4.40
C PHE A 200 22.07 14.41 -3.34
N ASP A 201 23.10 15.17 -3.74
CA ASP A 201 24.04 15.82 -2.83
C ASP A 201 23.59 17.27 -2.56
N PRO A 202 23.07 17.58 -1.36
CA PRO A 202 22.58 18.90 -1.03
C PRO A 202 23.68 19.96 -0.88
N TYR A 203 24.95 19.56 -0.73
CA TYR A 203 26.09 20.48 -0.57
C TYR A 203 26.72 20.80 -1.92
N ALA A 204 26.92 19.79 -2.77
CA ALA A 204 27.37 19.99 -4.13
C ALA A 204 26.26 20.55 -5.03
N ARG A 205 25.00 20.47 -4.60
CA ARG A 205 23.80 20.84 -5.37
C ARG A 205 23.64 20.01 -6.65
N ILE A 206 24.10 18.76 -6.62
CA ILE A 206 24.11 17.86 -7.79
C ILE A 206 23.15 16.69 -7.55
N ILE A 207 22.34 16.38 -8.56
CA ILE A 207 21.58 15.14 -8.66
C ILE A 207 22.30 14.21 -9.64
N TYR A 208 22.62 13.01 -9.15
CA TYR A 208 23.20 11.93 -9.93
C TYR A 208 22.09 11.02 -10.44
N ASP A 209 22.02 10.88 -11.76
CA ASP A 209 21.16 9.93 -12.44
C ASP A 209 22.01 8.94 -13.25
N TYR A 210 22.10 7.73 -12.71
CA TYR A 210 22.85 6.62 -13.28
C TYR A 210 21.98 5.64 -14.08
N MET A 211 20.65 5.71 -13.90
CA MET A 211 19.71 4.67 -14.34
C MET A 211 18.68 5.21 -15.34
N GLY A 212 18.73 6.49 -15.69
CA GLY A 212 17.74 7.15 -16.55
C GLY A 212 16.46 7.53 -15.82
N GLY A 213 16.51 7.66 -14.48
CA GLY A 213 15.35 7.98 -13.66
C GLY A 213 14.70 9.32 -14.00
N ILE A 214 15.48 10.31 -14.44
CA ILE A 214 14.96 11.63 -14.84
C ILE A 214 14.12 11.54 -16.11
N GLU A 215 14.54 10.71 -17.06
CA GLU A 215 13.79 10.50 -18.29
C GLU A 215 12.49 9.75 -18.03
N ASP A 216 12.53 8.74 -17.15
CA ASP A 216 11.34 8.00 -16.74
C ASP A 216 10.36 8.87 -15.93
N ILE A 217 10.85 9.80 -15.09
CA ILE A 217 10.02 10.82 -14.45
C ILE A 217 9.33 11.71 -15.50
N ARG A 218 10.08 12.21 -16.49
CA ARG A 218 9.52 13.05 -17.57
C ARG A 218 8.48 12.30 -18.41
N LYS A 219 8.71 11.02 -18.68
CA LYS A 219 7.80 10.14 -19.43
C LYS A 219 6.66 9.57 -18.55
N ALA A 220 6.62 9.90 -17.26
CA ALA A 220 5.69 9.34 -16.27
C ALA A 220 5.64 7.80 -16.34
N LYS A 221 6.81 7.15 -16.32
CA LYS A 221 6.97 5.69 -16.41
C LYS A 221 7.62 5.10 -15.16
N VAL A 222 7.06 3.99 -14.69
CA VAL A 222 7.69 3.09 -13.71
C VAL A 222 8.41 1.98 -14.47
N ARG A 223 9.74 1.95 -14.30
CA ARG A 223 10.65 0.97 -14.90
C ARG A 223 11.60 0.46 -13.81
N THR A 224 11.86 -0.85 -13.82
CA THR A 224 12.81 -1.48 -12.90
C THR A 224 14.25 -1.13 -13.26
N VAL A 225 15.16 -1.08 -12.27
CA VAL A 225 16.58 -0.77 -12.53
C VAL A 225 17.25 -1.89 -13.35
N ILE A 226 16.98 -3.13 -12.98
CA ILE A 226 17.37 -4.33 -13.72
C ILE A 226 16.15 -4.91 -14.45
N PRO A 227 16.32 -5.84 -15.41
CA PRO A 227 15.21 -6.49 -16.10
C PRO A 227 14.12 -6.98 -15.14
N ALA A 228 12.86 -6.71 -15.48
CA ALA A 228 11.74 -6.80 -14.54
C ALA A 228 11.50 -8.25 -14.08
N GLY A 229 11.70 -9.22 -14.97
CA GLY A 229 11.60 -10.65 -14.62
C GLY A 229 12.55 -11.05 -13.50
N THR A 230 13.83 -10.66 -13.61
CA THR A 230 14.84 -10.92 -12.57
C THR A 230 14.52 -10.15 -11.29
N SER A 231 14.21 -8.85 -11.43
CA SER A 231 13.91 -7.98 -10.28
C SER A 231 12.78 -8.51 -9.40
N PHE A 232 11.70 -9.01 -10.01
CA PHE A 232 10.54 -9.52 -9.28
C PHE A 232 10.73 -10.95 -8.77
N GLN A 233 11.60 -11.74 -9.40
CA GLN A 233 11.98 -13.06 -8.88
C GLN A 233 12.84 -12.94 -7.62
N GLU A 234 13.76 -11.98 -7.58
CA GLU A 234 14.60 -11.67 -6.42
C GLU A 234 13.76 -11.17 -5.23
N ASP A 235 12.87 -10.21 -5.48
CA ASP A 235 11.97 -9.65 -4.47
C ASP A 235 10.58 -9.39 -5.06
N CYS A 236 9.67 -10.34 -4.83
CA CYS A 236 8.29 -10.23 -5.29
C CYS A 236 7.50 -9.09 -4.63
N ALA A 237 7.96 -8.51 -3.50
CA ALA A 237 7.35 -7.30 -2.95
C ALA A 237 7.50 -6.10 -3.90
N ARG A 238 8.49 -6.12 -4.80
CA ARG A 238 8.64 -5.09 -5.84
C ARG A 238 7.43 -5.02 -6.79
N ILE A 239 6.66 -6.10 -6.96
CA ILE A 239 5.41 -6.08 -7.74
C ILE A 239 4.39 -5.14 -7.07
N LEU A 240 4.13 -5.34 -5.77
CA LEU A 240 3.20 -4.51 -5.02
C LEU A 240 3.70 -3.06 -4.91
N ARG A 241 5.01 -2.87 -4.73
CA ARG A 241 5.63 -1.54 -4.74
C ARG A 241 5.47 -0.83 -6.08
N ALA A 242 5.55 -1.55 -7.21
CA ALA A 242 5.34 -0.99 -8.54
C ALA A 242 3.92 -0.44 -8.68
N ILE A 243 2.92 -1.23 -8.26
CA ILE A 243 1.50 -0.83 -8.25
C ILE A 243 1.29 0.41 -7.39
N ARG A 244 1.79 0.37 -6.14
CA ARG A 244 1.71 1.50 -5.21
C ARG A 244 2.31 2.78 -5.80
N ILE A 245 3.52 2.71 -6.35
CA ILE A 245 4.22 3.87 -6.90
C ILE A 245 3.48 4.42 -8.12
N ALA A 246 3.04 3.53 -9.03
CA ALA A 246 2.27 3.93 -10.21
C ALA A 246 0.95 4.60 -9.83
N ALA A 247 0.19 4.04 -8.88
CA ALA A 247 -1.06 4.60 -8.39
C ALA A 247 -0.86 5.99 -7.78
N ARG A 248 0.09 6.11 -6.83
CA ARG A 248 0.36 7.37 -6.12
C ARG A 248 0.85 8.49 -7.05
N LEU A 249 1.65 8.14 -8.05
CA LEU A 249 2.24 9.12 -8.97
C LEU A 249 1.37 9.40 -10.21
N GLY A 250 0.43 8.52 -10.53
CA GLY A 250 -0.29 8.53 -11.81
C GLY A 250 0.61 8.09 -12.98
N PHE A 251 1.64 7.28 -12.71
CA PHE A 251 2.59 6.84 -13.72
C PHE A 251 2.12 5.56 -14.42
N SER A 252 2.48 5.42 -15.68
CA SER A 252 2.31 4.19 -16.45
C SER A 252 3.48 3.23 -16.24
N PHE A 253 3.32 1.96 -16.61
CA PHE A 253 4.44 1.00 -16.58
C PHE A 253 5.13 0.96 -17.94
N SER A 254 6.44 0.68 -17.94
CA SER A 254 7.11 0.22 -19.17
C SER A 254 6.48 -1.09 -19.67
N ARG A 255 6.60 -1.39 -20.98
CA ARG A 255 6.01 -2.61 -21.57
C ARG A 255 6.53 -3.88 -20.86
N GLU A 256 7.84 -3.96 -20.65
CA GLU A 256 8.47 -5.08 -19.94
C GLU A 256 7.98 -5.19 -18.49
N THR A 257 7.98 -4.07 -17.76
CA THR A 257 7.53 -4.05 -16.36
C THR A 257 6.07 -4.49 -16.24
N ALA A 258 5.19 -4.00 -17.11
CA ALA A 258 3.78 -4.40 -17.14
C ALA A 258 3.59 -5.89 -17.43
N HIS A 259 4.35 -6.43 -18.39
CA HIS A 259 4.31 -7.85 -18.76
C HIS A 259 4.67 -8.75 -17.56
N PHE A 260 5.77 -8.45 -16.87
CA PHE A 260 6.21 -9.26 -15.73
C PHE A 260 5.37 -9.06 -14.46
N ILE A 261 4.78 -7.89 -14.24
CA ILE A 261 3.79 -7.69 -13.15
C ILE A 261 2.63 -8.68 -13.33
N LYS A 262 2.09 -8.81 -14.54
CA LYS A 262 0.98 -9.72 -14.84
C LYS A 262 1.40 -11.19 -14.67
N ASN A 263 2.50 -11.57 -15.30
CA ASN A 263 2.92 -12.97 -15.37
C ASN A 263 3.45 -13.52 -14.04
N LEU A 264 3.99 -12.67 -13.17
CA LEU A 264 4.51 -13.05 -11.85
C LEU A 264 3.57 -12.66 -10.71
N SER A 265 2.32 -12.29 -11.00
CA SER A 265 1.33 -11.86 -10.00
C SER A 265 1.16 -12.87 -8.86
N CYS A 266 1.05 -14.17 -9.15
CA CYS A 266 0.93 -15.21 -8.12
C CYS A 266 2.16 -15.34 -7.21
N SER A 267 3.32 -14.83 -7.62
CA SER A 267 4.55 -14.94 -6.81
C SER A 267 4.48 -14.12 -5.51
N ILE A 268 3.55 -13.16 -5.40
CA ILE A 268 3.33 -12.36 -4.18
C ILE A 268 2.86 -13.22 -3.01
N LEU A 269 2.27 -14.40 -3.26
CA LEU A 269 1.85 -15.33 -2.21
C LEU A 269 3.03 -15.91 -1.42
N ARG A 270 4.26 -15.74 -1.91
CA ARG A 270 5.49 -16.09 -1.17
C ARG A 270 5.85 -15.07 -0.08
N LEU A 271 5.22 -13.90 -0.09
CA LEU A 271 5.44 -12.86 0.91
C LEU A 271 4.75 -13.22 2.22
N ASP A 272 5.40 -12.90 3.33
CA ASP A 272 4.77 -12.91 4.65
C ASP A 272 3.55 -11.98 4.71
N LYS A 273 2.51 -12.42 5.42
CA LYS A 273 1.23 -11.69 5.56
C LYS A 273 1.43 -10.24 6.06
N SER A 274 2.41 -10.01 6.93
CA SER A 274 2.78 -8.68 7.42
C SER A 274 3.32 -7.77 6.30
N ARG A 275 4.12 -8.31 5.37
CA ARG A 275 4.63 -7.57 4.22
C ARG A 275 3.51 -7.22 3.24
N ILE A 276 2.59 -8.14 3.00
CA ILE A 276 1.39 -7.89 2.19
C ILE A 276 0.55 -6.77 2.82
N LEU A 277 0.24 -6.89 4.11
CA LEU A 277 -0.52 -5.88 4.85
C LEU A 277 0.14 -4.51 4.78
N MET A 278 1.46 -4.44 4.93
CA MET A 278 2.21 -3.18 4.85
C MET A 278 2.04 -2.52 3.47
N GLU A 279 2.20 -3.26 2.38
CA GLU A 279 2.04 -2.71 1.02
C GLU A 279 0.58 -2.31 0.74
N MET A 280 -0.39 -3.12 1.19
CA MET A 280 -1.82 -2.79 1.09
C MET A 280 -2.17 -1.52 1.89
N ASN A 281 -1.62 -1.37 3.10
CA ASN A 281 -1.83 -0.18 3.90
C ASN A 281 -1.26 1.06 3.21
N TYR A 282 -0.07 0.96 2.60
CA TYR A 282 0.47 2.07 1.83
C TYR A 282 -0.35 2.44 0.59
N MET A 283 -1.02 1.47 -0.03
CA MET A 283 -1.90 1.72 -1.17
C MET A 283 -3.21 2.39 -0.76
N LEU A 284 -3.82 1.93 0.34
CA LEU A 284 -5.19 2.29 0.73
C LEU A 284 -5.30 3.41 1.76
N ALA A 285 -4.22 3.73 2.49
CA ALA A 285 -4.24 4.69 3.60
C ALA A 285 -3.50 6.00 3.35
N TYR A 286 -2.95 6.22 2.15
CA TYR A 286 -2.05 7.36 1.83
C TYR A 286 -2.53 8.20 0.64
N GLY A 287 -3.83 8.15 0.29
CA GLY A 287 -4.44 9.01 -0.73
C GLY A 287 -4.27 8.52 -2.17
N SER A 288 -4.20 7.20 -2.39
CA SER A 288 -4.17 6.60 -3.74
C SER A 288 -4.89 5.25 -3.81
N ALA A 289 -5.89 5.06 -2.96
CA ALA A 289 -6.61 3.82 -2.78
C ALA A 289 -7.40 3.43 -4.03
N GLU A 290 -8.16 4.36 -4.61
CA GLU A 290 -8.98 4.13 -5.80
C GLU A 290 -8.10 3.71 -6.99
N ALA A 291 -7.04 4.48 -7.25
CA ALA A 291 -6.08 4.20 -8.32
C ALA A 291 -5.36 2.86 -8.09
N SER A 292 -5.05 2.53 -6.84
CA SER A 292 -4.42 1.26 -6.47
C SER A 292 -5.35 0.08 -6.70
N LEU A 293 -6.62 0.15 -6.31
CA LEU A 293 -7.62 -0.89 -6.60
C LEU A 293 -7.79 -1.13 -8.09
N ARG A 294 -7.82 -0.07 -8.91
CA ARG A 294 -7.86 -0.20 -10.38
C ARG A 294 -6.63 -0.89 -10.94
N LEU A 295 -5.43 -0.54 -10.48
CA LEU A 295 -4.20 -1.18 -10.96
C LEU A 295 -4.11 -2.64 -10.50
N LEU A 296 -4.46 -2.94 -9.25
CA LEU A 296 -4.56 -4.31 -8.76
C LEU A 296 -5.54 -5.13 -9.61
N TRP A 297 -6.70 -4.56 -9.95
CA TRP A 297 -7.68 -5.19 -10.84
C TRP A 297 -7.08 -5.43 -12.22
N LYS A 298 -6.52 -4.39 -12.85
CA LYS A 298 -5.94 -4.43 -14.20
C LYS A 298 -4.90 -5.54 -14.38
N PHE A 299 -4.10 -5.81 -13.34
CA PHE A 299 -3.00 -6.76 -13.39
C PHE A 299 -3.29 -8.14 -12.78
N GLY A 300 -4.52 -8.43 -12.34
CA GLY A 300 -4.86 -9.74 -11.77
C GLY A 300 -4.48 -9.92 -10.30
N LEU A 301 -4.03 -8.87 -9.63
CA LEU A 301 -3.57 -8.94 -8.24
C LEU A 301 -4.72 -8.81 -7.24
N LEU A 302 -5.81 -8.13 -7.62
CA LEU A 302 -6.96 -7.93 -6.72
C LEU A 302 -7.63 -9.26 -6.34
N GLU A 303 -7.66 -10.22 -7.25
CA GLU A 303 -8.26 -11.55 -7.01
C GLU A 303 -7.46 -12.39 -6.02
N ILE A 304 -6.18 -12.07 -5.84
CA ILE A 304 -5.31 -12.74 -4.88
C ILE A 304 -5.39 -12.03 -3.53
N LEU A 305 -5.39 -10.69 -3.54
CA LEU A 305 -5.28 -9.89 -2.32
C LEU A 305 -6.62 -9.60 -1.67
N LEU A 306 -7.65 -9.29 -2.46
CA LEU A 306 -8.99 -8.92 -1.98
C LEU A 306 -10.06 -9.68 -2.78
N PRO A 307 -10.15 -11.03 -2.64
CA PRO A 307 -11.03 -11.86 -3.48
C PRO A 307 -12.51 -11.44 -3.42
N ILE A 308 -12.99 -11.04 -2.24
CA ILE A 308 -14.37 -10.56 -2.03
C ILE A 308 -14.68 -9.32 -2.87
N GLN A 309 -13.76 -8.36 -2.91
CA GLN A 309 -13.89 -7.14 -3.71
C GLN A 309 -13.68 -7.40 -5.20
N ALA A 310 -12.80 -8.33 -5.55
CA ALA A 310 -12.63 -8.76 -6.93
C ALA A 310 -13.93 -9.39 -7.47
N ALA A 311 -14.59 -10.25 -6.70
CA ALA A 311 -15.87 -10.86 -7.06
C ALA A 311 -16.94 -9.80 -7.37
N TYR A 312 -16.99 -8.73 -6.57
CA TYR A 312 -17.88 -7.59 -6.82
C TYR A 312 -17.57 -6.88 -8.15
N PHE A 313 -16.29 -6.67 -8.50
CA PHE A 313 -15.95 -6.07 -9.80
C PHE A 313 -16.42 -6.94 -10.95
N VAL A 314 -16.34 -8.26 -10.82
CA VAL A 314 -16.82 -9.15 -11.89
C VAL A 314 -18.36 -9.19 -11.95
N SER A 315 -19.04 -9.26 -10.81
CA SER A 315 -20.51 -9.29 -10.77
C SER A 315 -21.14 -8.02 -11.32
N ASN A 316 -20.46 -6.87 -11.13
CA ASN A 316 -20.86 -5.58 -11.68
C ASN A 316 -20.37 -5.35 -13.14
N GLY A 317 -19.81 -6.38 -13.79
CA GLY A 317 -19.35 -6.31 -15.17
C GLY A 317 -18.20 -5.32 -15.42
N LEU A 318 -17.41 -5.00 -14.39
CA LEU A 318 -16.29 -4.06 -14.49
C LEU A 318 -15.09 -4.72 -15.16
N ARG A 319 -14.83 -4.37 -16.41
CA ARG A 319 -13.67 -4.90 -17.16
C ARG A 319 -12.35 -4.40 -16.58
N ARG A 320 -11.26 -5.14 -16.79
CA ARG A 320 -9.90 -4.86 -16.24
C ARG A 320 -9.34 -3.47 -16.58
N ARG A 321 -9.78 -2.87 -17.69
CA ARG A 321 -9.33 -1.56 -18.19
C ARG A 321 -10.45 -0.52 -18.16
N ASP A 322 -11.53 -0.82 -17.45
CA ASP A 322 -12.70 0.05 -17.39
C ASP A 322 -12.41 1.31 -16.59
N LYS A 323 -12.97 2.42 -17.06
CA LYS A 323 -12.90 3.74 -16.42
C LYS A 323 -14.17 4.07 -15.64
N ARG A 324 -15.23 3.27 -15.78
CA ARG A 324 -16.46 3.42 -14.98
C ARG A 324 -16.15 3.40 -13.49
N SER A 325 -16.93 4.16 -12.74
CA SER A 325 -16.90 4.13 -11.27
C SER A 325 -18.02 3.21 -10.76
N ASN A 326 -17.92 2.85 -9.49
CA ASN A 326 -18.93 2.12 -8.73
C ASN A 326 -18.86 2.57 -7.27
N MET A 327 -19.70 2.04 -6.37
CA MET A 327 -19.75 2.52 -5.00
C MET A 327 -18.42 2.33 -4.27
N LEU A 328 -17.79 1.15 -4.41
CA LEU A 328 -16.50 0.85 -3.78
C LEU A 328 -15.40 1.85 -4.21
N LEU A 329 -15.26 2.07 -5.51
CA LEU A 329 -14.27 3.01 -6.06
C LEU A 329 -14.61 4.45 -5.65
N SER A 330 -15.88 4.80 -5.52
CA SER A 330 -16.31 6.14 -5.09
C SER A 330 -16.05 6.39 -3.60
N LEU A 331 -16.23 5.38 -2.73
CA LEU A 331 -15.83 5.43 -1.31
C LEU A 331 -14.32 5.71 -1.20
N PHE A 332 -13.51 4.95 -1.93
CA PHE A 332 -12.06 5.14 -1.91
C PHE A 332 -11.61 6.43 -2.59
N SER A 333 -12.30 6.91 -3.63
CA SER A 333 -12.02 8.22 -4.23
C SER A 333 -12.28 9.36 -3.25
N ASN A 334 -13.36 9.29 -2.48
CA ASN A 334 -13.67 10.26 -1.42
C ASN A 334 -12.67 10.17 -0.27
N LEU A 335 -12.25 8.96 0.13
CA LEU A 335 -11.18 8.77 1.09
C LEU A 335 -9.88 9.41 0.60
N ASP A 336 -9.52 9.22 -0.68
CA ASP A 336 -8.30 9.75 -1.26
C ASP A 336 -8.25 11.28 -1.28
N ARG A 337 -9.39 11.97 -1.37
CA ARG A 337 -9.47 13.43 -1.25
C ARG A 337 -9.12 13.95 0.15
N LEU A 338 -9.30 13.12 1.18
CA LEU A 338 -9.02 13.48 2.57
C LEU A 338 -7.59 13.17 2.98
N LEU A 339 -6.92 12.23 2.31
CA LEU A 339 -5.62 11.70 2.69
C LEU A 339 -4.50 12.19 1.77
N ALA A 340 -3.28 12.10 2.26
CA ALA A 340 -2.07 12.38 1.49
C ALA A 340 -0.88 11.60 2.09
N PRO A 341 0.28 11.54 1.42
CA PRO A 341 1.45 10.84 1.95
C PRO A 341 1.90 11.28 3.35
N ASP A 342 1.75 12.57 3.65
CA ASP A 342 2.04 13.22 4.94
C ASP A 342 0.84 13.25 5.89
N ARG A 343 -0.34 12.81 5.41
CA ARG A 343 -1.61 12.80 6.15
C ARG A 343 -2.32 11.44 5.96
N PRO A 344 -1.73 10.33 6.44
CA PRO A 344 -2.30 9.02 6.26
C PRO A 344 -3.43 8.73 7.26
N CYS A 345 -4.17 7.66 7.03
CA CYS A 345 -5.09 7.10 8.02
C CYS A 345 -4.60 5.77 8.62
N HIS A 346 -5.14 5.40 9.78
CA HIS A 346 -4.91 4.06 10.33
C HIS A 346 -5.64 2.99 9.50
N GLY A 347 -5.04 1.81 9.38
CA GLY A 347 -5.53 0.75 8.49
C GLY A 347 -6.94 0.23 8.81
N SER A 348 -7.43 0.45 10.04
CA SER A 348 -8.79 0.08 10.43
C SER A 348 -9.86 0.84 9.62
N LEU A 349 -9.55 2.04 9.13
CA LEU A 349 -10.51 2.83 8.36
C LEU A 349 -10.83 2.16 7.01
N TRP A 350 -9.80 1.82 6.22
CA TRP A 350 -10.03 1.19 4.92
C TRP A 350 -10.58 -0.24 5.06
N VAL A 351 -10.16 -1.01 6.07
CA VAL A 351 -10.75 -2.33 6.35
C VAL A 351 -12.24 -2.19 6.72
N GLY A 352 -12.58 -1.20 7.54
CA GLY A 352 -13.97 -0.90 7.88
C GLY A 352 -14.82 -0.51 6.66
N ILE A 353 -14.27 0.30 5.75
CA ILE A 353 -14.93 0.67 4.49
C ILE A 353 -15.18 -0.57 3.61
N LEU A 354 -14.23 -1.51 3.53
CA LEU A 354 -14.40 -2.75 2.78
C LEU A 354 -15.53 -3.61 3.36
N ALA A 355 -15.57 -3.77 4.69
CA ALA A 355 -16.62 -4.54 5.36
C ALA A 355 -18.00 -3.87 5.21
N PHE A 356 -18.04 -2.53 5.33
CA PHE A 356 -19.24 -1.74 5.11
C PHE A 356 -19.78 -1.86 3.69
N HIS A 357 -18.94 -1.66 2.67
CA HIS A 357 -19.34 -1.82 1.27
C HIS A 357 -19.89 -3.22 0.99
N LYS A 358 -19.20 -4.26 1.47
CA LYS A 358 -19.64 -5.64 1.26
C LYS A 358 -20.95 -5.95 1.99
N ALA A 359 -21.21 -5.37 3.17
CA ALA A 359 -22.50 -5.52 3.85
C ALA A 359 -23.66 -4.91 3.05
N LEU A 360 -23.46 -3.73 2.45
CA LEU A 360 -24.46 -3.11 1.57
C LEU A 360 -24.65 -3.87 0.25
N LEU A 361 -23.59 -4.51 -0.25
CA LEU A 361 -23.68 -5.37 -1.42
C LEU A 361 -24.50 -6.64 -1.16
N ASP A 362 -24.33 -7.26 0.01
CA ASP A 362 -25.09 -8.45 0.40
C ASP A 362 -26.57 -8.12 0.69
N GLU A 363 -26.81 -6.97 1.32
CA GLU A 363 -28.13 -6.49 1.66
C GLU A 363 -28.26 -5.00 1.31
N PRO A 364 -28.73 -4.65 0.10
CA PRO A 364 -28.95 -3.26 -0.27
C PRO A 364 -29.86 -2.53 0.73
N LYS A 365 -29.45 -1.35 1.16
CA LYS A 365 -30.17 -0.56 2.18
C LYS A 365 -30.65 0.76 1.61
N ASP A 366 -31.67 1.31 2.27
CA ASP A 366 -32.17 2.63 1.97
C ASP A 366 -31.07 3.68 2.22
N PRO A 367 -30.89 4.68 1.34
CA PRO A 367 -29.94 5.78 1.56
C PRO A 367 -30.06 6.46 2.93
N LEU A 368 -31.28 6.60 3.47
CA LEU A 368 -31.53 7.15 4.81
C LEU A 368 -31.03 6.23 5.92
N VAL A 369 -31.14 4.91 5.77
CA VAL A 369 -30.55 3.93 6.71
C VAL A 369 -29.03 4.06 6.70
N VAL A 370 -28.43 4.20 5.52
CA VAL A 370 -26.99 4.41 5.39
C VAL A 370 -26.54 5.73 6.02
N ALA A 371 -27.30 6.81 5.82
CA ALA A 371 -27.08 8.11 6.45
C ALA A 371 -27.14 8.00 7.98
N ALA A 372 -28.24 7.46 8.51
CA ALA A 372 -28.46 7.29 9.94
C ALA A 372 -27.40 6.38 10.58
N TYR A 373 -27.00 5.29 9.91
CA TYR A 373 -25.91 4.43 10.36
C TYR A 373 -24.59 5.19 10.45
N SER A 374 -24.22 5.94 9.41
CA SER A 374 -22.96 6.70 9.42
C SER A 374 -22.95 7.82 10.47
N LEU A 375 -24.08 8.47 10.72
CA LEU A 375 -24.25 9.45 11.81
C LEU A 375 -24.18 8.79 13.19
N SER A 376 -24.79 7.61 13.35
CA SER A 376 -24.74 6.83 14.59
C SER A 376 -23.30 6.42 14.91
N VAL A 377 -22.52 6.06 13.88
CA VAL A 377 -21.08 5.80 14.04
C VAL A 377 -20.36 7.08 14.44
N HIS A 378 -20.68 8.22 13.83
CA HIS A 378 -20.02 9.50 14.13
C HIS A 378 -20.26 9.99 15.56
N ASN A 379 -21.51 9.92 16.04
CA ASN A 379 -21.89 10.42 17.37
C ASN A 379 -21.68 9.40 18.50
N GLY A 380 -21.15 8.21 18.19
CA GLY A 380 -20.79 7.20 19.18
C GLY A 380 -21.96 6.38 19.70
N GLY A 381 -22.97 6.15 18.85
CA GLY A 381 -24.07 5.22 19.12
C GLY A 381 -25.39 5.86 19.51
N ASP A 382 -25.54 7.19 19.42
CA ASP A 382 -26.84 7.84 19.63
C ASP A 382 -27.68 7.75 18.34
N ILE A 383 -28.34 6.60 18.18
CA ILE A 383 -29.16 6.31 17.00
C ILE A 383 -30.34 7.27 16.89
N LEU A 384 -30.92 7.70 18.02
CA LEU A 384 -32.09 8.56 18.01
C LEU A 384 -31.74 9.95 17.45
N GLU A 385 -30.63 10.54 17.92
CA GLU A 385 -30.10 11.77 17.35
C GLU A 385 -29.75 11.59 15.88
N ALA A 386 -29.07 10.49 15.52
CA ALA A 386 -28.67 10.21 14.15
C ALA A 386 -29.85 10.09 13.19
N VAL A 387 -30.93 9.42 13.59
CA VAL A 387 -32.18 9.31 12.83
C VAL A 387 -32.88 10.67 12.69
N ASN A 388 -32.93 11.46 13.76
CA ASN A 388 -33.49 12.80 13.73
C ASN A 388 -32.73 13.75 12.78
N ILE A 389 -31.42 13.58 12.67
CA ILE A 389 -30.61 14.34 11.70
C ILE A 389 -30.82 13.77 10.29
N ALA A 390 -30.79 12.44 10.12
CA ALA A 390 -30.92 11.79 8.82
C ALA A 390 -32.24 12.11 8.11
N THR A 391 -33.34 12.12 8.86
CA THR A 391 -34.69 12.47 8.36
C THR A 391 -34.81 13.93 7.87
N ARG A 392 -33.87 14.81 8.24
CA ARG A 392 -33.82 16.21 7.78
C ARG A 392 -32.98 16.40 6.51
N ILE A 393 -32.39 15.33 5.97
CA ILE A 393 -31.56 15.39 4.76
C ILE A 393 -32.46 15.55 3.55
N ASN A 394 -32.50 16.75 2.98
CA ASN A 394 -33.22 17.04 1.73
C ASN A 394 -32.34 16.88 0.48
N LYS A 395 -31.14 16.32 0.62
CA LYS A 395 -30.17 16.19 -0.47
C LYS A 395 -30.45 14.93 -1.29
N SER A 396 -30.34 15.02 -2.61
CA SER A 396 -30.46 13.85 -3.48
C SER A 396 -29.30 12.89 -3.25
N HIS A 397 -29.62 11.60 -3.19
CA HIS A 397 -28.63 10.53 -3.12
C HIS A 397 -28.20 10.11 -4.54
N ASP A 398 -27.07 9.41 -4.62
CA ASP A 398 -26.60 8.83 -5.88
C ASP A 398 -27.40 7.57 -6.25
N THR A 399 -28.25 7.68 -7.27
CA THR A 399 -29.10 6.59 -7.77
C THR A 399 -28.35 5.55 -8.64
N SER A 400 -27.05 5.73 -8.91
CA SER A 400 -26.28 4.83 -9.77
C SER A 400 -25.72 3.60 -9.04
N PHE A 401 -25.83 3.56 -7.71
CA PHE A 401 -25.30 2.46 -6.89
C PHE A 401 -26.34 1.38 -6.64
N HIS A 402 -26.03 0.14 -7.01
CA HIS A 402 -26.91 -1.02 -6.81
C HIS A 402 -26.97 -1.47 -5.34
N GLU A 403 -26.03 -1.01 -4.53
CA GLU A 403 -25.96 -1.23 -3.09
C GLU A 403 -26.97 -0.36 -2.31
N LEU A 404 -27.59 0.62 -2.97
CA LEU A 404 -28.65 1.46 -2.41
C LEU A 404 -29.99 1.01 -2.98
N SER A 405 -30.95 0.70 -2.09
CA SER A 405 -32.31 0.39 -2.50
C SER A 405 -33.13 1.66 -2.76
N GLU A 406 -34.28 1.51 -3.40
CA GLU A 406 -35.19 2.64 -3.60
C GLU A 406 -35.61 3.25 -2.25
N PRO A 407 -35.63 4.59 -2.12
CA PRO A 407 -36.03 5.24 -0.89
C PRO A 407 -37.45 4.85 -0.48
N ARG A 408 -37.60 4.41 0.76
CA ARG A 408 -38.85 4.03 1.41
C ARG A 408 -39.21 5.08 2.44
N ASN A 409 -40.51 5.37 2.58
CA ASN A 409 -41.02 6.15 3.71
C ASN A 409 -41.01 5.27 4.97
N LEU A 410 -39.86 5.20 5.63
CA LEU A 410 -39.68 4.39 6.83
C LEU A 410 -40.12 5.16 8.07
N GLU A 411 -40.90 4.50 8.93
CA GLU A 411 -41.15 4.98 10.29
C GLU A 411 -39.85 4.95 11.11
N ASN A 412 -39.72 5.86 12.08
CA ASN A 412 -38.50 5.99 12.89
C ASN A 412 -38.08 4.66 13.56
N GLN A 413 -39.03 3.86 14.05
CA GLN A 413 -38.71 2.58 14.68
C GLN A 413 -38.15 1.56 13.68
N THR A 414 -38.72 1.50 12.48
CA THR A 414 -38.24 0.64 11.40
C THR A 414 -36.85 1.08 10.94
N LEU A 415 -36.62 2.38 10.83
CA LEU A 415 -35.31 2.94 10.50
C LEU A 415 -34.25 2.59 11.54
N ILE A 416 -34.57 2.68 12.83
CA ILE A 416 -33.67 2.25 13.93
C ILE A 416 -33.31 0.76 13.80
N ASN A 417 -34.30 -0.09 13.54
CA ASN A 417 -34.08 -1.53 13.37
C ASN A 417 -33.18 -1.82 12.16
N GLU A 418 -33.43 -1.19 11.01
CA GLU A 418 -32.59 -1.37 9.81
C GLU A 418 -31.15 -0.87 10.03
N VAL A 419 -30.94 0.19 10.82
CA VAL A 419 -29.59 0.67 11.20
C VAL A 419 -28.86 -0.36 12.07
N MET A 420 -29.57 -0.97 13.03
CA MET A 420 -29.02 -2.03 13.89
C MET A 420 -28.67 -3.29 13.11
N ASP A 421 -29.53 -3.67 12.16
CA ASP A 421 -29.31 -4.79 11.26
C ASP A 421 -28.09 -4.55 10.36
N LEU A 422 -27.96 -3.34 9.80
CA LEU A 422 -26.78 -2.95 9.03
C LEU A 422 -25.51 -3.08 9.88
N ALA A 423 -25.52 -2.62 11.14
CA ALA A 423 -24.38 -2.78 12.05
C ALA A 423 -24.01 -4.25 12.28
N ALA A 424 -25.01 -5.13 12.42
CA ALA A 424 -24.81 -6.57 12.54
C ALA A 424 -24.22 -7.18 11.25
N SER A 425 -24.71 -6.76 10.09
CA SER A 425 -24.22 -7.20 8.77
C SER A 425 -22.78 -6.75 8.52
N VAL A 426 -22.39 -5.53 8.90
CA VAL A 426 -20.99 -5.06 8.83
C VAL A 426 -20.07 -5.93 9.68
N LYS A 427 -20.46 -6.25 10.92
CA LYS A 427 -19.68 -7.13 11.81
C LYS A 427 -19.57 -8.55 11.25
N SER A 428 -20.67 -9.11 10.76
CA SER A 428 -20.70 -10.45 10.13
C SER A 428 -19.77 -10.52 8.92
N THR A 429 -19.84 -9.52 8.04
CA THR A 429 -18.97 -9.40 6.87
C THR A 429 -17.49 -9.30 7.25
N LEU A 430 -17.16 -8.52 8.29
CA LEU A 430 -15.79 -8.43 8.77
C LEU A 430 -15.26 -9.79 9.25
N CYS A 431 -16.09 -10.60 9.93
CA CYS A 431 -15.72 -11.97 10.31
C CYS A 431 -15.42 -12.83 9.07
N LYS A 432 -16.28 -12.77 8.04
CA LYS A 432 -16.08 -13.51 6.78
C LYS A 432 -14.78 -13.10 6.07
N MET A 433 -14.42 -11.81 6.10
CA MET A 433 -13.16 -11.31 5.53
C MET A 433 -11.90 -11.81 6.25
N THR A 434 -12.05 -12.32 7.47
CA THR A 434 -10.96 -12.89 8.27
C THR A 434 -10.98 -14.42 8.31
N ASP A 435 -11.83 -15.05 7.51
CA ASP A 435 -12.01 -16.50 7.48
C ASP A 435 -11.60 -17.07 6.11
N GLU A 436 -10.67 -18.04 6.12
CA GLU A 436 -10.08 -18.61 4.92
C GLU A 436 -11.13 -19.34 4.04
N HIS A 437 -12.16 -19.93 4.66
CA HIS A 437 -13.23 -20.61 3.93
C HIS A 437 -14.06 -19.62 3.12
N PHE A 438 -14.52 -18.53 3.73
CA PHE A 438 -15.31 -17.52 3.03
C PHE A 438 -14.49 -16.77 1.98
N VAL A 439 -13.22 -16.45 2.28
CA VAL A 439 -12.33 -15.80 1.31
C VAL A 439 -12.07 -16.69 0.11
N SER A 440 -11.81 -17.98 0.31
CA SER A 440 -11.59 -18.92 -0.80
C SER A 440 -12.82 -19.14 -1.67
N GLN A 441 -14.02 -19.03 -1.10
CA GLN A 441 -15.29 -19.14 -1.84
C GLN A 441 -15.65 -17.90 -2.64
N ALA A 442 -15.09 -16.73 -2.32
CA ALA A 442 -15.47 -15.47 -2.94
C ALA A 442 -15.36 -15.50 -4.48
N MET A 443 -14.35 -16.19 -5.00
CA MET A 443 -14.10 -16.32 -6.45
C MET A 443 -14.61 -17.64 -7.04
N SER A 444 -15.39 -18.44 -6.29
CA SER A 444 -15.87 -19.76 -6.74
C SER A 444 -16.72 -19.72 -8.02
N ALA A 445 -17.46 -18.62 -8.24
CA ALA A 445 -18.24 -18.38 -9.45
C ALA A 445 -17.38 -17.99 -10.68
N TYR A 446 -16.06 -17.86 -10.51
CA TYR A 446 -15.13 -17.38 -11.55
C TYR A 446 -13.98 -18.37 -11.74
N PRO A 447 -14.16 -19.44 -12.56
CA PRO A 447 -13.19 -20.53 -12.68
C PRO A 447 -11.81 -20.13 -13.20
N GLN A 448 -11.73 -18.99 -13.92
CA GLN A 448 -10.48 -18.45 -14.47
C GLN A 448 -9.67 -17.62 -13.47
N ALA A 449 -10.27 -17.27 -12.32
CA ALA A 449 -9.58 -16.53 -11.28
C ALA A 449 -8.64 -17.45 -10.51
N PRO A 450 -7.48 -16.94 -10.04
CA PRO A 450 -6.62 -17.71 -9.16
C PRO A 450 -7.37 -18.04 -7.87
N PHE A 451 -7.27 -19.29 -7.41
CA PHE A 451 -7.74 -19.65 -6.08
C PHE A 451 -6.86 -18.96 -5.03
N SER A 452 -7.48 -18.21 -4.12
CA SER A 452 -6.80 -17.59 -2.99
C SER A 452 -7.63 -17.67 -1.73
N ASP A 453 -7.04 -18.24 -0.69
CA ASP A 453 -7.52 -18.29 0.69
C ASP A 453 -6.79 -17.25 1.57
N LEU A 454 -6.16 -16.24 0.95
CA LEU A 454 -5.28 -15.32 1.64
C LEU A 454 -6.04 -14.41 2.62
N VAL A 455 -5.96 -14.74 3.90
CA VAL A 455 -6.33 -13.84 5.00
C VAL A 455 -5.08 -13.20 5.59
N PHE A 456 -4.96 -11.88 5.45
CA PHE A 456 -3.82 -11.10 5.97
C PHE A 456 -4.19 -10.02 6.99
N ILE A 457 -5.48 -9.88 7.34
CA ILE A 457 -5.95 -8.96 8.38
C ILE A 457 -5.64 -9.57 9.77
N PRO A 458 -4.76 -8.96 10.58
CA PRO A 458 -4.44 -9.48 11.90
C PRO A 458 -5.59 -9.29 12.90
N LEU A 459 -5.67 -10.14 13.92
CA LEU A 459 -6.68 -10.04 14.98
C LEU A 459 -6.74 -8.65 15.64
N ALA A 460 -5.58 -8.03 15.92
CA ALA A 460 -5.53 -6.68 16.50
C ALA A 460 -6.20 -5.63 15.60
N LEU A 461 -6.04 -5.75 14.28
CA LEU A 461 -6.67 -4.85 13.32
C LEU A 461 -8.18 -5.11 13.25
N TYR A 462 -8.58 -6.38 13.18
CA TYR A 462 -9.98 -6.81 13.24
C TYR A 462 -10.69 -6.23 14.47
N LEU A 463 -10.13 -6.42 15.67
CA LEU A 463 -10.71 -5.92 16.92
C LEU A 463 -10.84 -4.40 16.91
N LYS A 464 -9.86 -3.69 16.34
CA LYS A 464 -9.92 -2.22 16.24
C LYS A 464 -11.00 -1.75 15.26
N VAL A 465 -11.26 -2.50 14.18
CA VAL A 465 -12.38 -2.22 13.26
C VAL A 465 -13.71 -2.48 13.96
N CYS A 466 -13.85 -3.58 14.73
CA CYS A 466 -15.05 -3.83 15.52
C CYS A 466 -15.39 -2.66 16.44
N LYS A 467 -14.39 -2.12 17.16
CA LYS A 467 -14.56 -0.95 18.04
C LYS A 467 -15.06 0.30 17.33
N VAL A 468 -14.78 0.47 16.04
CA VAL A 468 -15.31 1.61 15.28
C VAL A 468 -16.84 1.54 15.20
N PHE A 469 -17.40 0.35 15.02
CA PHE A 469 -18.83 0.14 14.72
C PHE A 469 -19.66 -0.40 15.89
N GLU A 470 -19.05 -0.94 16.96
CA GLU A 470 -19.77 -1.55 18.09
C GLU A 470 -20.73 -0.59 18.81
N CYS A 471 -20.38 0.70 18.86
CA CYS A 471 -21.20 1.75 19.46
C CYS A 471 -22.64 1.80 18.92
N VAL A 472 -22.86 1.44 17.65
CA VAL A 472 -24.21 1.44 17.07
C VAL A 472 -25.08 0.39 17.75
N ARG A 473 -24.53 -0.76 18.17
CA ARG A 473 -25.30 -1.85 18.77
C ARG A 473 -25.35 -1.81 20.30
N GLU A 474 -24.27 -1.35 20.93
CA GLU A 474 -24.15 -1.34 22.40
C GLU A 474 -24.81 -0.10 23.04
N GLY A 475 -25.22 0.86 22.21
CA GLY A 475 -25.80 2.13 22.63
C GLY A 475 -24.73 3.20 22.86
N ALA A 476 -25.19 4.42 23.13
CA ALA A 476 -24.32 5.58 23.26
C ALA A 476 -23.19 5.34 24.29
N GLU A 477 -21.95 5.43 23.82
CA GLU A 477 -20.77 5.23 24.66
C GLU A 477 -20.68 6.35 25.72
N LYS A 478 -20.70 5.96 27.01
CA LYS A 478 -20.64 6.92 28.11
C LYS A 478 -19.35 7.74 28.05
N GLY A 479 -19.51 9.07 27.93
CA GLY A 479 -18.40 10.02 27.88
C GLY A 479 -17.73 10.16 26.51
N PHE A 480 -18.24 9.49 25.46
CA PHE A 480 -17.80 9.75 24.10
C PHE A 480 -18.27 11.13 23.66
N VAL A 481 -17.34 11.96 23.18
CA VAL A 481 -17.65 13.27 22.61
C VAL A 481 -17.39 13.21 21.12
N ALA A 482 -18.47 13.31 20.34
CA ALA A 482 -18.39 13.40 18.89
C ALA A 482 -17.51 14.58 18.50
N LYS A 483 -16.68 14.37 17.48
CA LYS A 483 -15.79 15.43 16.98
C LYS A 483 -16.61 16.59 16.42
N GLN A 484 -16.39 17.78 16.96
CA GLN A 484 -17.00 19.02 16.49
C GLN A 484 -16.15 19.65 15.38
N GLY A 485 -16.81 20.06 14.30
CA GLY A 485 -16.17 20.72 13.15
C GLY A 485 -15.66 19.77 12.05
N SER A 486 -15.12 20.36 10.98
CA SER A 486 -14.76 19.64 9.74
C SER A 486 -13.28 19.26 9.60
N ARG A 487 -12.45 19.66 10.58
CA ARG A 487 -10.99 19.60 10.50
C ARG A 487 -10.47 18.29 11.08
N ILE A 488 -9.87 17.43 10.26
CA ILE A 488 -9.33 16.13 10.68
C ILE A 488 -8.00 16.32 11.41
N ASP A 489 -7.83 15.62 12.53
CA ASP A 489 -6.54 15.52 13.21
C ASP A 489 -5.82 14.29 12.65
N TYR A 490 -4.85 14.53 11.76
CA TYR A 490 -4.18 13.46 11.03
C TYR A 490 -3.19 12.66 11.88
N GLU A 491 -2.67 13.23 12.98
CA GLU A 491 -1.82 12.49 13.90
C GLU A 491 -2.66 11.45 14.65
N LEU A 492 -3.79 11.89 15.21
CA LEU A 492 -4.74 10.99 15.87
C LEU A 492 -5.39 10.00 14.90
N LEU A 493 -5.69 10.40 13.66
CA LEU A 493 -6.22 9.51 12.63
C LEU A 493 -5.21 8.41 12.25
N ALA A 494 -3.92 8.75 12.13
CA ALA A 494 -2.85 7.78 11.83
C ALA A 494 -2.62 6.80 13.00
N LEU A 495 -2.78 7.25 14.25
CA LEU A 495 -2.76 6.41 15.45
C LEU A 495 -4.05 5.57 15.63
N GLY A 496 -5.08 5.88 14.85
CA GLY A 496 -6.37 5.19 14.88
C GLY A 496 -7.19 5.53 16.12
N SER A 497 -7.22 6.81 16.50
CA SER A 497 -8.18 7.33 17.48
C SER A 497 -9.62 7.07 17.00
N LEU A 498 -10.49 6.57 17.88
CA LEU A 498 -11.87 6.23 17.53
C LEU A 498 -12.66 7.46 17.06
N SER A 499 -12.46 8.63 17.67
CA SER A 499 -13.16 9.85 17.29
C SER A 499 -12.84 10.27 15.84
N GLU A 500 -11.56 10.25 15.46
CA GLU A 500 -11.12 10.58 14.09
C GLU A 500 -11.54 9.52 13.09
N LEU A 501 -11.44 8.24 13.46
CA LEU A 501 -11.84 7.12 12.59
C LEU A 501 -13.34 7.19 12.28
N ARG A 502 -14.19 7.35 13.29
CA ARG A 502 -15.65 7.46 13.16
C ARG A 502 -16.05 8.70 12.35
N HIS A 503 -15.45 9.86 12.65
CA HIS A 503 -15.68 11.09 11.90
C HIS A 503 -15.28 10.96 10.42
N THR A 504 -14.09 10.43 10.15
CA THR A 504 -13.60 10.29 8.76
C THR A 504 -14.42 9.26 7.98
N PHE A 505 -14.78 8.14 8.61
CA PHE A 505 -15.67 7.14 8.03
C PHE A 505 -17.02 7.74 7.64
N ALA A 506 -17.69 8.43 8.58
CA ALA A 506 -18.99 9.02 8.34
C ALA A 506 -18.96 10.03 7.19
N ARG A 507 -17.92 10.88 7.15
CA ARG A 507 -17.71 11.85 6.08
C ARG A 507 -17.53 11.17 4.71
N VAL A 508 -16.71 10.13 4.63
CA VAL A 508 -16.50 9.39 3.37
C VAL A 508 -17.81 8.76 2.87
N VAL A 509 -18.58 8.12 3.77
CA VAL A 509 -19.87 7.52 3.42
C VAL A 509 -20.86 8.58 2.96
N PHE A 510 -20.99 9.68 3.70
CA PHE A 510 -21.88 10.78 3.32
C PHE A 510 -21.54 11.40 1.97
N ASP A 511 -20.26 11.70 1.75
CA ASP A 511 -19.79 12.30 0.49
C ASP A 511 -19.95 11.32 -0.69
N THR A 512 -20.06 10.01 -0.43
CA THR A 512 -20.34 9.00 -1.46
C THR A 512 -21.84 8.90 -1.74
N VAL A 513 -22.67 8.75 -0.70
CA VAL A 513 -24.12 8.56 -0.88
C VAL A 513 -24.81 9.85 -1.33
N TYR A 514 -24.37 11.00 -0.80
CA TYR A 514 -24.91 12.33 -1.08
C TYR A 514 -23.81 13.24 -1.62
N PRO A 515 -23.40 13.12 -2.89
CA PRO A 515 -22.30 13.91 -3.46
C PRO A 515 -22.64 15.41 -3.49
N LEU A 516 -21.67 16.28 -3.23
CA LEU A 516 -21.85 17.75 -3.18
C LEU A 516 -22.18 18.38 -4.55
N ASN A 517 -21.73 17.77 -5.65
CA ASN A 517 -21.90 18.33 -6.99
C ASN A 517 -22.57 17.30 -7.91
N ARG A 518 -23.87 17.49 -8.17
CA ARG A 518 -24.51 17.06 -9.42
C ARG A 518 -25.10 18.32 -10.07
N THR A 519 -24.25 19.07 -10.76
CA THR A 519 -24.61 20.05 -11.78
C THR A 519 -23.75 19.77 -13.00
#